data_AF-A0A3A9K007-F1
#
_entry.id   AF-A0A3A9K007-F1
#
_cell.length_a   1.000
_cell.length_b   1.000
_cell.length_c   1.000
_cell.angle_alpha   90.00
_cell.angle_beta   90.00
_cell.angle_gamma   90.00
#
_symmetry.space_group_name_H-M   'P 1'
#
loop_
_entity.id
_entity.type
_entity.pdbx_description
1 polymer ?
#
loop_
_entity_poly.entity_id
_entity_poly.type
_entity_poly.pdbx_seq_one_letter_code
_entity_poly.pdbx_strand_id
1 'polypeptide(L)'
;MSFWWVNHKQTYRHEVDGRYIWSPKTKRDGSRNVSYDNLRRVLPGDVVFSYADGEIRQAGFVTRPAASCPRPSEFGSAGMRWEQDGWMVPVDWHPVPQPLRPKAFIEELRPYLPEKYSPLIASTGDGVQHLYLAALPDTMAQVLLNRLGTWGSEFLLQGHGTGDDDGAVREVDDALEEALRRDANLDETTRRAVVEARRGQGRFRLNVEAVEQACRVTRVSDRRLLRASHIKPWRACVSNAERLDGHNGLLLSPNIDHLFDRGYISFRADGQILISPQIDAQEIARLGVAVEPPPNVGAFSPGQMTYLTFHRTNVFLHGN
;
A
#
# COMPACT_ATOMS: atom_id res chain seq x y z
N MET A 1 -5.63 12.33 -9.34
CA MET A 1 -4.21 12.00 -9.50
C MET A 1 -3.43 13.07 -8.75
N SER A 2 -2.55 12.63 -7.86
CA SER A 2 -1.62 13.48 -7.11
C SER A 2 -0.19 13.23 -7.58
N PHE A 3 0.71 14.14 -7.23
CA PHE A 3 2.13 14.03 -7.56
C PHE A 3 2.97 13.92 -6.30
N TRP A 4 3.99 13.07 -6.36
CA TRP A 4 4.86 12.75 -5.24
C TRP A 4 6.32 12.81 -5.66
N TRP A 5 7.19 13.05 -4.68
CA TRP A 5 8.63 13.07 -4.84
C TRP A 5 9.26 12.16 -3.81
N VAL A 6 10.02 11.16 -4.25
CA VAL A 6 10.76 10.27 -3.36
C VAL A 6 12.26 10.59 -3.37
N ASN A 7 12.82 10.85 -2.19
CA ASN A 7 14.26 10.99 -1.96
C ASN A 7 14.84 9.66 -1.46
N HIS A 8 15.41 8.87 -2.36
CA HIS A 8 15.86 7.50 -2.05
C HIS A 8 17.27 7.18 -2.52
N LYS A 9 18.21 8.14 -2.43
CA LYS A 9 19.62 7.94 -2.82
C LYS A 9 20.25 6.64 -2.30
N GLN A 10 19.92 6.23 -1.07
CA GLN A 10 20.54 5.05 -0.44
C GLN A 10 20.00 3.71 -0.99
N THR A 11 18.75 3.71 -1.46
CA THR A 11 17.99 2.51 -1.85
C THR A 11 17.51 2.55 -3.29
N TYR A 12 17.91 3.56 -4.07
CA TYR A 12 17.46 3.84 -5.44
C TYR A 12 17.40 2.60 -6.32
N ARG A 13 18.48 1.82 -6.39
CA ARG A 13 18.54 0.62 -7.25
C ARG A 13 17.53 -0.43 -6.81
N HIS A 14 17.49 -0.75 -5.51
CA HIS A 14 16.56 -1.74 -4.98
C HIS A 14 15.09 -1.32 -5.20
N GLU A 15 14.77 -0.06 -4.94
CA GLU A 15 13.40 0.45 -5.11
C GLU A 15 12.95 0.56 -6.57
N VAL A 16 13.85 0.97 -7.46
CA VAL A 16 13.54 1.07 -8.90
C VAL A 16 13.47 -0.32 -9.53
N ASP A 17 14.46 -1.17 -9.30
CA ASP A 17 14.52 -2.52 -9.87
C ASP A 17 13.40 -3.41 -9.29
N GLY A 18 13.12 -3.28 -7.99
CA GLY A 18 12.04 -3.96 -7.28
C GLY A 18 10.65 -3.35 -7.48
N ARG A 19 10.53 -2.22 -8.18
CA ARG A 19 9.23 -1.58 -8.50
C ARG A 19 8.41 -1.19 -7.28
N TYR A 20 9.05 -0.58 -6.28
CA TYR A 20 8.38 -0.07 -5.09
C TYR A 20 9.08 1.16 -4.51
N ILE A 21 8.38 1.83 -3.59
CA ILE A 21 9.00 2.65 -2.56
C ILE A 21 8.67 2.05 -1.19
N TRP A 22 9.61 2.11 -0.25
CA TRP A 22 9.42 1.53 1.09
C TRP A 22 9.95 2.43 2.20
N SER A 23 9.21 2.54 3.30
CA SER A 23 9.71 3.19 4.52
C SER A 23 9.28 2.42 5.77
N PRO A 24 10.00 2.56 6.90
CA PRO A 24 9.46 2.12 8.18
C PRO A 24 8.20 2.93 8.52
N LYS A 25 7.37 2.41 9.43
CA LYS A 25 6.15 3.12 9.87
C LYS A 25 6.44 4.29 10.80
N THR A 26 7.48 4.16 11.63
CA THR A 26 7.92 5.16 12.60
C THR A 26 9.42 5.41 12.46
N LYS A 27 9.90 6.50 13.07
CA LYS A 27 11.33 6.67 13.31
C LYS A 27 11.80 5.66 14.36
N ARG A 28 13.12 5.53 14.50
CA ARG A 28 13.76 4.61 15.45
C ARG A 28 13.38 4.87 16.92
N ASP A 29 13.00 6.09 17.27
CA ASP A 29 12.53 6.48 18.60
C ASP A 29 11.02 6.25 18.79
N GLY A 30 10.34 5.63 17.82
CA GLY A 30 8.89 5.41 17.80
C GLY A 30 8.08 6.65 17.39
N SER A 31 8.72 7.80 17.14
CA SER A 31 8.01 9.01 16.75
C SER A 31 7.50 8.96 15.31
N ARG A 32 6.41 9.69 15.04
CA ARG A 32 5.83 9.81 13.70
C ARG A 32 6.74 10.61 12.75
N ASN A 33 6.63 10.30 11.46
CA ASN A 33 7.29 11.05 10.40
C ASN A 33 6.28 11.30 9.27
N VAL A 34 6.05 12.57 8.95
CA VAL A 34 5.14 12.97 7.88
C VAL A 34 5.49 12.33 6.54
N SER A 35 6.78 12.12 6.25
CA SER A 35 7.19 11.42 5.02
C SER A 35 6.72 9.98 4.97
N TYR A 36 6.70 9.28 6.11
CA TYR A 36 6.29 7.88 6.18
C TYR A 36 4.76 7.79 6.14
N ASP A 37 4.10 8.72 6.82
CA ASP A 37 2.65 8.87 6.77
C ASP A 37 2.16 9.19 5.34
N ASN A 38 2.96 9.91 4.53
CA ASN A 38 2.63 10.18 3.13
C ASN A 38 2.52 8.92 2.29
N LEU A 39 3.25 7.82 2.58
CA LEU A 39 3.09 6.57 1.82
C LEU A 39 1.65 6.07 1.92
N ARG A 40 0.95 6.31 3.02
CA ARG A 40 -0.45 5.89 3.17
C ARG A 40 -1.47 6.73 2.41
N ARG A 41 -1.03 7.88 1.90
CA ARG A 41 -1.88 8.86 1.21
C ARG A 41 -1.81 8.71 -0.30
N VAL A 42 -0.84 7.94 -0.80
CA VAL A 42 -0.72 7.63 -2.23
C VAL A 42 -1.87 6.72 -2.67
N LEU A 43 -2.38 6.97 -3.86
CA LEU A 43 -3.44 6.16 -4.47
C LEU A 43 -3.00 5.62 -5.82
N PRO A 44 -3.60 4.51 -6.30
CA PRO A 44 -3.38 4.02 -7.64
C PRO A 44 -3.56 5.13 -8.70
N GLY A 45 -2.63 5.19 -9.64
CA GLY A 45 -2.56 6.22 -10.68
C GLY A 45 -1.86 7.51 -10.27
N ASP A 46 -1.52 7.72 -8.99
CA ASP A 46 -0.66 8.84 -8.59
C ASP A 46 0.74 8.70 -9.21
N VAL A 47 1.38 9.84 -9.49
CA VAL A 47 2.71 9.88 -10.09
C VAL A 47 3.77 10.10 -9.02
N VAL A 48 4.86 9.34 -9.07
CA VAL A 48 6.03 9.49 -8.20
C VAL A 48 7.25 9.84 -9.05
N PHE A 49 7.95 10.91 -8.70
CA PHE A 49 9.27 11.24 -9.26
C PHE A 49 10.37 10.69 -8.36
N SER A 50 11.26 9.89 -8.95
CA SER A 50 12.41 9.27 -8.27
C SER A 50 13.60 10.21 -8.27
N TYR A 51 13.95 10.75 -7.11
CA TYR A 51 15.12 11.62 -6.93
C TYR A 51 16.24 10.91 -6.16
N ALA A 52 17.40 10.79 -6.83
CA ALA A 52 18.63 10.26 -6.27
C ALA A 52 19.83 10.99 -6.87
N ASP A 53 20.89 11.16 -6.08
CA ASP A 53 22.15 11.75 -6.53
C ASP A 53 22.03 13.13 -7.23
N GLY A 54 21.03 13.93 -6.86
CA GLY A 54 20.82 15.25 -7.45
C GLY A 54 19.95 15.26 -8.71
N GLU A 55 19.41 14.11 -9.10
CA GLU A 55 18.74 13.91 -10.37
C GLU A 55 17.41 13.19 -10.23
N ILE A 56 16.48 13.51 -11.13
CA ILE A 56 15.28 12.72 -11.37
C ILE A 56 15.56 11.83 -12.58
N ARG A 57 15.52 10.51 -12.37
CA ARG A 57 15.84 9.51 -13.41
C ARG A 57 14.67 8.61 -13.78
N GLN A 58 13.64 8.58 -12.95
CA GLN A 58 12.43 7.80 -13.19
C GLN A 58 11.21 8.65 -12.82
N ALA A 59 10.11 8.43 -13.52
CA ALA A 59 8.78 8.75 -13.05
C ALA A 59 7.96 7.46 -13.07
N GLY A 60 7.06 7.25 -12.13
CA GLY A 60 6.29 6.02 -12.08
C GLY A 60 4.87 6.22 -11.59
N PHE A 61 4.01 5.26 -11.91
CA PHE A 61 2.63 5.22 -11.44
C PHE A 61 2.52 4.30 -10.23
N VAL A 62 1.89 4.80 -9.18
CA VAL A 62 1.48 3.96 -8.05
C VAL A 62 0.45 2.95 -8.56
N THR A 63 0.66 1.66 -8.28
CA THR A 63 -0.25 0.61 -8.76
C THR A 63 -1.19 0.08 -7.68
N ARG A 64 -0.90 0.35 -6.40
CA ARG A 64 -1.70 -0.07 -5.23
C ARG A 64 -1.48 0.91 -4.07
N PRO A 65 -2.47 1.14 -3.17
CA PRO A 65 -2.22 1.85 -1.92
C PRO A 65 -1.14 1.16 -1.06
N ALA A 66 -0.57 1.89 -0.09
CA ALA A 66 0.43 1.31 0.80
C ALA A 66 -0.05 0.04 1.51
N ALA A 67 0.78 -1.00 1.46
CA ALA A 67 0.58 -2.23 2.19
C ALA A 67 1.56 -2.33 3.36
N SER A 68 1.09 -2.86 4.50
CA SER A 68 1.97 -3.25 5.61
C SER A 68 2.81 -4.45 5.16
N CYS A 69 4.11 -4.24 5.00
CA CYS A 69 5.03 -5.28 4.53
C CYS A 69 6.28 -5.33 5.40
N PRO A 70 6.87 -6.52 5.57
CA PRO A 70 8.18 -6.62 6.17
C PRO A 70 9.22 -5.84 5.35
N ARG A 71 10.33 -5.45 5.99
CA ARG A 71 11.48 -4.86 5.29
C ARG A 71 11.95 -5.81 4.18
N PRO A 72 12.11 -5.33 2.94
CA PRO A 72 12.67 -6.13 1.84
C PRO A 72 14.03 -6.71 2.21
N SER A 73 14.22 -8.02 2.00
CA SER A 73 15.42 -8.76 2.38
C SER A 73 16.67 -8.28 1.62
N GLU A 74 16.48 -7.81 0.39
CA GLU A 74 17.49 -7.26 -0.52
C GLU A 74 18.15 -5.96 -0.03
N PHE A 75 17.54 -5.24 0.93
CA PHE A 75 18.17 -4.07 1.55
C PHE A 75 19.41 -4.41 2.39
N GLY A 76 19.69 -5.70 2.64
CA GLY A 76 20.93 -6.17 3.27
C GLY A 76 21.30 -5.40 4.54
N SER A 77 22.56 -4.96 4.62
CA SER A 77 23.12 -4.16 5.73
C SER A 77 22.70 -2.69 5.72
N ALA A 78 22.33 -2.12 4.57
CA ALA A 78 21.87 -0.73 4.46
C ALA A 78 20.56 -0.50 5.23
N GLY A 79 19.71 -1.53 5.33
CA GLY A 79 18.45 -1.49 6.08
C GLY A 79 18.47 -2.08 7.50
N MET A 80 19.60 -2.60 8.00
CA MET A 80 19.67 -3.22 9.35
C MET A 80 19.30 -2.26 10.49
N ARG A 81 19.26 -0.95 10.21
CA ARG A 81 18.89 0.11 11.17
C ARG A 81 17.38 0.41 11.19
N TRP A 82 16.59 -0.21 10.32
CA TRP A 82 15.15 0.01 10.20
C TRP A 82 14.35 -1.11 10.85
N GLU A 83 13.18 -0.76 11.38
CA GLU A 83 12.23 -1.72 11.94
C GLU A 83 11.78 -2.74 10.89
N GLN A 84 11.38 -3.93 11.35
CA GLN A 84 11.02 -5.02 10.44
C GLN A 84 9.69 -4.77 9.71
N ASP A 85 8.81 -3.89 10.20
CA ASP A 85 7.50 -3.59 9.61
C ASP A 85 7.47 -2.17 9.02
N GLY A 86 6.98 -2.05 7.80
CA GLY A 86 7.00 -0.82 7.03
C GLY A 86 5.83 -0.68 6.07
N TRP A 87 5.78 0.47 5.41
CA TRP A 87 4.88 0.73 4.30
C TRP A 87 5.61 0.40 3.00
N MET A 88 5.01 -0.45 2.17
CA MET A 88 5.41 -0.66 0.79
C MET A 88 4.34 -0.09 -0.14
N VAL A 89 4.77 0.69 -1.12
CA VAL A 89 3.92 1.17 -2.21
C VAL A 89 4.53 0.67 -3.51
N PRO A 90 3.85 -0.23 -4.23
CA PRO A 90 4.23 -0.62 -5.58
C PRO A 90 4.20 0.57 -6.55
N VAL A 91 5.25 0.72 -7.35
CA VAL A 91 5.40 1.78 -8.34
C VAL A 91 5.89 1.17 -9.66
N ASP A 92 5.11 1.35 -10.72
CA ASP A 92 5.54 1.02 -12.07
C ASP A 92 6.45 2.13 -12.60
N TRP A 93 7.77 1.91 -12.54
CA TRP A 93 8.77 2.91 -12.90
C TRP A 93 9.06 2.96 -14.41
N HIS A 94 9.13 4.19 -14.93
CA HIS A 94 9.48 4.48 -16.31
C HIS A 94 10.70 5.40 -16.36
N PRO A 95 11.76 5.02 -17.09
CA PRO A 95 12.95 5.86 -17.20
C PRO A 95 12.62 7.11 -17.98
N VAL A 96 12.98 8.27 -17.42
CA VAL A 96 12.82 9.53 -18.13
C VAL A 96 13.85 9.60 -19.27
N PRO A 97 13.52 10.19 -20.43
CA PRO A 97 14.41 10.21 -21.59
C PRO A 97 15.70 11.00 -21.34
N GLN A 98 15.62 12.02 -20.48
CA GLN A 98 16.77 12.80 -20.04
C GLN A 98 16.67 13.05 -18.52
N PRO A 99 17.71 12.70 -17.73
CA PRO A 99 17.72 12.99 -16.31
C PRO A 99 17.55 14.49 -16.04
N LEU A 100 16.56 14.84 -15.21
CA LEU A 100 16.40 16.22 -14.76
C LEU A 100 17.33 16.48 -13.59
N ARG A 101 18.01 17.64 -13.58
CA ARG A 101 18.77 18.16 -12.45
C ARG A 101 18.02 19.35 -11.85
N PRO A 102 17.13 19.16 -10.86
CA PRO A 102 16.30 20.23 -10.28
C PRO A 102 17.09 21.47 -9.88
N LYS A 103 18.29 21.28 -9.33
CA LYS A 103 19.21 22.36 -8.96
C LYS A 103 19.60 23.28 -10.14
N ALA A 104 19.67 22.75 -11.35
CA ALA A 104 20.03 23.51 -12.55
C ALA A 104 18.92 24.46 -13.03
N PHE A 105 17.68 24.27 -12.56
CA PHE A 105 16.53 25.10 -12.90
C PHE A 105 15.70 25.46 -11.65
N ILE A 106 16.38 25.61 -10.51
CA ILE A 106 15.73 25.92 -9.23
C ILE A 106 14.96 27.25 -9.27
N GLU A 107 15.41 28.22 -10.06
CA GLU A 107 14.71 29.51 -10.25
C GLU A 107 13.27 29.32 -10.76
N GLU A 108 13.05 28.32 -11.62
CA GLU A 108 11.72 28.00 -12.16
C GLU A 108 10.86 27.19 -11.18
N LEU A 109 11.49 26.35 -10.35
CA LEU A 109 10.79 25.55 -9.34
C LEU A 109 10.43 26.37 -8.09
N ARG A 110 11.26 27.37 -7.73
CA ARG A 110 11.16 28.11 -6.47
C ARG A 110 9.77 28.69 -6.17
N PRO A 111 9.05 29.30 -7.14
CA PRO A 111 7.71 29.83 -6.90
C PRO A 111 6.67 28.77 -6.52
N TYR A 112 6.94 27.49 -6.82
CA TYR A 112 6.02 26.38 -6.65
C TYR A 112 6.46 25.40 -5.55
N LEU A 113 7.58 25.68 -4.86
CA LEU A 113 8.00 24.85 -3.73
C LEU A 113 6.99 24.96 -2.58
N PRO A 114 6.59 23.83 -1.97
CA PRO A 114 5.76 23.85 -0.77
C PRO A 114 6.40 24.67 0.36
N GLU A 115 5.61 25.47 1.07
CA GLU A 115 6.09 26.19 2.27
C GLU A 115 6.54 25.22 3.38
N LYS A 116 5.88 24.06 3.47
CA LYS A 116 6.19 22.97 4.42
C LYS A 116 6.43 21.68 3.67
N TYR A 117 7.39 20.90 4.15
CA TYR A 117 7.74 19.59 3.57
C TYR A 117 8.12 19.67 2.09
N SER A 118 8.79 20.75 1.67
CA SER A 118 9.38 20.83 0.33
C SER A 118 10.46 19.74 0.17
N PRO A 119 10.50 19.04 -0.98
CA PRO A 119 11.56 18.07 -1.27
C PRO A 119 12.91 18.72 -1.55
N LEU A 120 12.94 20.03 -1.86
CA LEU A 120 14.14 20.80 -2.19
C LEU A 120 14.30 22.01 -1.25
N ILE A 121 15.55 22.37 -0.97
CA ILE A 121 15.92 23.58 -0.24
C ILE A 121 15.82 24.77 -1.20
N ALA A 122 14.95 25.74 -0.92
CA ALA A 122 14.65 26.85 -1.84
C ALA A 122 15.86 27.72 -2.21
N SER A 123 16.83 27.88 -1.30
CA SER A 123 18.03 28.70 -1.51
C SER A 123 19.10 27.99 -2.33
N THR A 124 19.26 26.68 -2.20
CA THR A 124 20.37 25.93 -2.84
C THR A 124 19.92 25.00 -3.96
N GLY A 125 18.64 24.63 -4.00
CA GLY A 125 18.09 23.60 -4.88
C GLY A 125 18.51 22.17 -4.51
N ASP A 126 19.13 21.97 -3.34
CA ASP A 126 19.53 20.64 -2.88
C ASP A 126 18.33 19.86 -2.32
N GLY A 127 18.35 18.53 -2.47
CA GLY A 127 17.33 17.65 -1.91
C GLY A 127 17.37 17.57 -0.39
N VAL A 128 16.20 17.53 0.24
CA VAL A 128 16.03 17.44 1.70
C VAL A 128 16.19 16.00 2.18
N GLN A 129 17.33 15.68 2.79
CA GLN A 129 17.70 14.29 3.12
C GLN A 129 16.81 13.58 4.15
N HIS A 130 16.14 14.32 5.04
CA HIS A 130 15.29 13.72 6.09
C HIS A 130 13.83 13.54 5.64
N LEU A 131 13.49 13.98 4.42
CA LEU A 131 12.16 13.91 3.85
C LEU A 131 12.13 12.83 2.78
N TYR A 132 11.61 11.65 3.11
CA TYR A 132 11.65 10.50 2.21
C TYR A 132 10.62 10.62 1.07
N LEU A 133 9.36 10.93 1.37
CA LEU A 133 8.29 11.11 0.40
C LEU A 133 7.57 12.44 0.65
N ALA A 134 7.52 13.29 -0.37
CA ALA A 134 6.89 14.60 -0.32
C ALA A 134 5.73 14.70 -1.32
N ALA A 135 4.63 15.34 -0.93
CA ALA A 135 3.59 15.73 -1.87
C ALA A 135 4.09 16.91 -2.71
N LEU A 136 3.82 16.88 -4.01
CA LEU A 136 4.14 17.96 -4.94
C LEU A 136 2.86 18.73 -5.32
N PRO A 137 2.90 20.07 -5.33
CA PRO A 137 1.87 20.86 -5.96
C PRO A 137 1.80 20.55 -7.46
N ASP A 138 0.59 20.51 -8.02
CA ASP A 138 0.38 20.22 -9.46
C ASP A 138 1.20 21.15 -10.36
N THR A 139 1.34 22.42 -9.98
CA THR A 139 2.14 23.41 -10.70
C THR A 139 3.63 23.05 -10.72
N MET A 140 4.18 22.56 -9.60
CA MET A 140 5.56 22.10 -9.54
C MET A 140 5.76 20.84 -10.38
N ALA A 141 4.82 19.89 -10.32
CA ALA A 141 4.87 18.67 -11.13
C ALA A 141 4.79 18.97 -12.64
N GLN A 142 3.95 19.93 -13.03
CA GLN A 142 3.85 20.40 -14.43
C GLN A 142 5.18 20.98 -14.93
N VAL A 143 5.93 21.73 -14.11
CA VAL A 143 7.27 22.21 -14.51
C VAL A 143 8.21 21.03 -14.82
N LEU A 144 8.19 19.98 -13.99
CA LEU A 144 9.01 18.78 -14.21
C LEU A 144 8.60 18.07 -15.51
N LEU A 145 7.30 17.84 -15.71
CA LEU A 145 6.77 17.16 -16.88
C LEU A 145 7.02 17.94 -18.17
N ASN A 146 6.85 19.26 -18.16
CA ASN A 146 7.11 20.11 -19.32
C ASN A 146 8.58 20.06 -19.75
N ARG A 147 9.51 19.94 -18.79
CA ARG A 147 10.94 19.75 -19.09
C ARG A 147 11.26 18.39 -19.68
N LEU A 148 10.36 17.41 -19.55
CA LEU A 148 10.44 16.12 -20.24
C LEU A 148 9.79 16.16 -21.64
N GLY A 149 9.25 17.31 -22.05
CA GLY A 149 8.67 17.51 -23.39
C GLY A 149 7.48 16.60 -23.66
N THR A 150 7.39 16.08 -24.90
CA THR A 150 6.30 15.19 -25.33
C THR A 150 6.21 13.92 -24.49
N TRP A 151 7.34 13.42 -24.00
CA TRP A 151 7.38 12.27 -23.11
C TRP A 151 6.57 12.53 -21.83
N GLY A 152 6.67 13.71 -21.23
CA GLY A 152 5.92 14.06 -20.02
C GLY A 152 4.42 14.02 -20.24
N SER A 153 3.94 14.55 -21.37
CA SER A 153 2.51 14.49 -21.73
C SER A 153 2.03 13.08 -22.09
N GLU A 154 2.83 12.29 -22.81
CA GLU A 154 2.51 10.91 -23.19
C GLU A 154 2.49 9.99 -21.98
N PHE A 155 3.44 10.17 -21.06
CA PHE A 155 3.50 9.46 -19.79
C PHE A 155 2.18 9.63 -19.02
N LEU A 156 1.70 10.86 -18.81
CA LEU A 156 0.43 11.10 -18.11
C LEU A 156 -0.77 10.40 -18.79
N LEU A 157 -0.79 10.33 -20.11
CA LEU A 157 -1.86 9.64 -20.85
C LEU A 157 -1.83 8.12 -20.60
N GLN A 158 -0.65 7.52 -20.40
CA GLN A 158 -0.52 6.09 -20.06
C GLN A 158 -1.06 5.79 -18.65
N GLY A 159 -0.86 6.71 -17.70
CA GLY A 159 -1.32 6.58 -16.31
C GLY A 159 -2.83 6.41 -16.15
N HIS A 160 -3.63 6.91 -17.09
CA HIS A 160 -5.09 6.75 -17.07
C HIS A 160 -5.56 5.29 -17.25
N GLY A 161 -4.66 4.36 -17.57
CA GLY A 161 -4.94 2.93 -17.71
C GLY A 161 -4.25 2.02 -16.68
N THR A 162 -3.45 2.57 -15.76
CA THR A 162 -2.77 1.75 -14.74
C THR A 162 -3.79 1.30 -13.70
N GLY A 163 -4.30 0.09 -13.88
CA GLY A 163 -5.22 -0.53 -12.94
C GLY A 163 -4.56 -0.89 -11.61
N ASP A 164 -5.40 -1.36 -10.70
CA ASP A 164 -4.99 -1.75 -9.36
C ASP A 164 -4.25 -3.12 -9.39
N ASP A 165 -2.92 -3.09 -9.37
CA ASP A 165 -2.03 -4.26 -9.41
C ASP A 165 -1.15 -4.36 -8.16
N ASP A 166 -1.00 -5.58 -7.64
CA ASP A 166 -0.22 -5.82 -6.43
C ASP A 166 1.28 -5.52 -6.60
N GLY A 167 1.81 -5.53 -7.83
CA GLY A 167 3.21 -5.23 -8.13
C GLY A 167 4.19 -5.89 -7.15
N ALA A 168 5.10 -5.09 -6.59
CA ALA A 168 6.11 -5.54 -5.62
C ALA A 168 5.55 -6.23 -4.37
N VAL A 169 4.31 -5.92 -3.95
CA VAL A 169 3.67 -6.57 -2.81
C VAL A 169 3.44 -8.06 -3.12
N ARG A 170 3.21 -8.44 -4.38
CA ARG A 170 3.13 -9.85 -4.80
C ARG A 170 4.45 -10.57 -4.60
N GLU A 171 5.55 -9.93 -4.96
CA GLU A 171 6.91 -10.49 -4.83
C GLU A 171 7.28 -10.74 -3.37
N VAL A 172 6.89 -9.83 -2.46
CA VAL A 172 7.07 -10.02 -1.01
C VAL A 172 6.31 -11.25 -0.51
N ASP A 173 5.06 -11.41 -0.94
CA ASP A 173 4.28 -12.58 -0.58
C ASP A 173 4.90 -13.87 -1.10
N ASP A 174 5.34 -13.87 -2.37
CA ASP A 174 5.94 -15.05 -3.01
C ASP A 174 7.25 -15.44 -2.28
N ALA A 175 8.06 -14.46 -1.91
CA ALA A 175 9.28 -14.68 -1.12
C ALA A 175 8.97 -15.26 0.28
N LEU A 176 7.90 -14.77 0.94
CA LEU A 176 7.45 -15.32 2.22
C LEU A 176 6.91 -16.75 2.08
N GLU A 177 6.16 -17.03 1.01
CA GLU A 177 5.65 -18.37 0.72
C GLU A 177 6.80 -19.35 0.48
N GLU A 178 7.80 -18.97 -0.31
CA GLU A 178 9.01 -19.76 -0.55
C GLU A 178 9.82 -20.00 0.72
N ALA A 179 9.95 -19.00 1.58
CA ALA A 179 10.61 -19.15 2.88
C ALA A 179 9.87 -20.19 3.76
N LEU A 180 8.53 -20.15 3.80
CA LEU A 180 7.72 -21.13 4.52
C LEU A 180 7.82 -22.53 3.92
N ARG A 181 7.88 -22.65 2.60
CA ARG A 181 8.08 -23.93 1.91
C ARG A 181 9.41 -24.59 2.30
N ARG A 182 10.45 -23.78 2.54
CA ARG A 182 11.80 -24.24 2.90
C ARG A 182 12.04 -24.37 4.40
N ASP A 183 11.11 -23.94 5.25
CA ASP A 183 11.26 -24.03 6.70
C ASP A 183 11.21 -25.50 7.16
N ALA A 184 12.37 -26.02 7.56
CA ALA A 184 12.53 -27.39 8.04
C ALA A 184 11.88 -27.65 9.40
N ASN A 185 11.51 -26.61 10.15
CA ASN A 185 10.86 -26.75 11.45
C ASN A 185 9.34 -26.96 11.34
N LEU A 186 8.76 -26.76 10.15
CA LEU A 186 7.34 -27.01 9.90
C LEU A 186 7.13 -28.45 9.42
N ASP A 187 6.14 -29.13 9.98
CA ASP A 187 5.66 -30.37 9.38
C ASP A 187 4.93 -30.09 8.05
N GLU A 188 4.85 -31.10 7.19
CA GLU A 188 4.26 -30.95 5.84
C GLU A 188 2.79 -30.51 5.87
N THR A 189 2.03 -30.93 6.89
CA THR A 189 0.61 -30.56 7.00
C THR A 189 0.46 -29.09 7.36
N THR A 190 1.22 -28.61 8.34
CA THR A 190 1.24 -27.20 8.73
C THR A 190 1.75 -26.32 7.59
N ARG A 191 2.83 -26.72 6.92
CA ARG A 191 3.39 -26.02 5.75
C ARG A 191 2.32 -25.82 4.68
N ARG A 192 1.66 -26.91 4.25
CA ARG A 192 0.59 -26.83 3.25
C ARG A 192 -0.56 -25.93 3.71
N ALA A 193 -0.99 -26.06 4.96
CA ALA A 193 -2.09 -25.26 5.50
C ALA A 193 -1.80 -23.75 5.47
N VAL A 194 -0.59 -23.34 5.86
CA VAL A 194 -0.20 -21.92 5.89
C VAL A 194 -0.06 -21.34 4.49
N VAL A 195 0.46 -22.12 3.54
CA VAL A 195 0.58 -21.73 2.13
C VAL A 195 -0.81 -21.58 1.49
N GLU A 196 -1.71 -22.54 1.69
CA GLU A 196 -3.09 -22.47 1.19
C GLU A 196 -3.88 -21.31 1.82
N ALA A 197 -3.58 -20.96 3.08
CA ALA A 197 -4.22 -19.85 3.77
C ALA A 197 -4.06 -18.52 3.03
N ARG A 198 -2.90 -18.27 2.40
CA ARG A 198 -2.66 -17.06 1.59
C ARG A 198 -3.74 -16.83 0.53
N ARG A 199 -4.27 -17.92 -0.04
CA ARG A 199 -5.30 -17.89 -1.10
C ARG A 199 -6.72 -17.98 -0.54
N GLY A 200 -6.89 -17.89 0.78
CA GLY A 200 -8.19 -18.08 1.43
C GLY A 200 -8.71 -19.51 1.32
N GLN A 201 -7.82 -20.51 1.33
CA GLN A 201 -8.15 -21.92 1.09
C GLN A 201 -7.75 -22.83 2.27
N GLY A 202 -8.05 -24.12 2.13
CA GLY A 202 -7.60 -25.15 3.05
C GLY A 202 -8.14 -24.96 4.47
N ARG A 203 -7.26 -25.24 5.45
CA ARG A 203 -7.62 -25.19 6.88
C ARG A 203 -8.07 -23.80 7.33
N PHE A 204 -7.46 -22.74 6.81
CA PHE A 204 -7.86 -21.37 7.14
C PHE A 204 -9.31 -21.10 6.74
N ARG A 205 -9.69 -21.44 5.51
CA ARG A 205 -11.08 -21.28 5.04
C ARG A 205 -12.08 -22.03 5.92
N LEU A 206 -11.78 -23.29 6.28
CA LEU A 206 -12.62 -24.07 7.18
C LEU A 206 -12.79 -23.41 8.55
N ASN A 207 -11.70 -22.84 9.09
CA ASN A 207 -11.73 -22.13 10.37
C ASN A 207 -12.56 -20.84 10.27
N VAL A 208 -12.47 -20.09 9.17
CA VAL A 208 -13.29 -18.90 8.93
C VAL A 208 -14.77 -19.28 8.79
N GLU A 209 -15.11 -20.35 8.05
CA GLU A 209 -16.49 -20.85 7.90
C GLU A 209 -17.09 -21.39 9.22
N ALA A 210 -16.27 -21.71 10.21
CA ALA A 210 -16.73 -22.05 11.55
C ALA A 210 -17.15 -20.81 12.38
N VAL A 211 -16.68 -19.62 12.01
CA VAL A 211 -16.99 -18.34 12.66
C VAL A 211 -18.04 -17.55 11.85
N GLU A 212 -17.90 -17.54 10.54
CA GLU A 212 -18.69 -16.76 9.57
C GLU A 212 -19.60 -17.67 8.73
N GLN A 213 -20.85 -17.28 8.53
CA GLN A 213 -21.83 -18.10 7.79
C GLN A 213 -22.21 -17.56 6.41
N ALA A 214 -21.93 -16.28 6.14
CA ALA A 214 -22.28 -15.60 4.89
C ALA A 214 -21.39 -14.38 4.70
N CYS A 215 -21.46 -13.73 3.53
CA CYS A 215 -20.83 -12.43 3.34
C CYS A 215 -21.35 -11.43 4.38
N ARG A 216 -20.43 -10.78 5.12
CA ARG A 216 -20.80 -9.77 6.12
C ARG A 216 -21.64 -8.62 5.56
N VAL A 217 -21.36 -8.22 4.32
CA VAL A 217 -22.01 -7.06 3.69
C VAL A 217 -23.21 -7.48 2.83
N THR A 218 -22.99 -8.33 1.82
CA THR A 218 -24.04 -8.70 0.84
C THR A 218 -24.95 -9.82 1.30
N ARG A 219 -24.63 -10.49 2.43
CA ARG A 219 -25.36 -11.64 2.99
C ARG A 219 -25.45 -12.88 2.09
N VAL A 220 -24.72 -12.91 0.98
CA VAL A 220 -24.55 -14.12 0.15
C VAL A 220 -24.03 -15.26 1.00
N SER A 221 -24.72 -16.40 1.02
CA SER A 221 -24.37 -17.58 1.83
C SER A 221 -23.89 -18.77 0.99
N ASP A 222 -24.02 -18.72 -0.35
CA ASP A 222 -23.44 -19.74 -1.22
C ASP A 222 -21.90 -19.64 -1.17
N ARG A 223 -21.28 -20.61 -0.52
CA ARG A 223 -19.83 -20.66 -0.28
C ARG A 223 -19.01 -20.58 -1.57
N ARG A 224 -19.54 -21.05 -2.70
CA ARG A 224 -18.84 -21.00 -4.00
C ARG A 224 -18.62 -19.56 -4.48
N LEU A 225 -19.44 -18.62 -3.99
CA LEU A 225 -19.38 -17.20 -4.33
C LEU A 225 -18.60 -16.37 -3.29
N LEU A 226 -18.01 -17.02 -2.27
CA LEU A 226 -17.34 -16.34 -1.16
C LEU A 226 -15.84 -16.62 -1.15
N ARG A 227 -15.09 -15.57 -0.83
CA ARG A 227 -13.67 -15.60 -0.50
C ARG A 227 -13.51 -15.56 1.02
N ALA A 228 -12.57 -16.33 1.55
CA ALA A 228 -12.11 -16.18 2.93
C ALA A 228 -10.97 -15.15 2.93
N SER A 229 -11.31 -13.89 3.22
CA SER A 229 -10.36 -12.78 3.26
C SER A 229 -9.75 -12.68 4.65
N HIS A 230 -8.43 -12.53 4.74
CA HIS A 230 -7.79 -12.17 6.01
C HIS A 230 -8.21 -10.76 6.45
N ILE A 231 -8.33 -10.54 7.76
CA ILE A 231 -8.53 -9.20 8.34
C ILE A 231 -7.18 -8.51 8.53
N LYS A 232 -6.25 -9.15 9.23
CA LYS A 232 -4.83 -8.79 9.23
C LYS A 232 -4.17 -9.56 8.09
N PRO A 233 -3.65 -8.87 7.05
CA PRO A 233 -3.12 -9.53 5.86
C PRO A 233 -2.11 -10.64 6.19
N TRP A 234 -2.14 -11.72 5.42
CA TRP A 234 -1.30 -12.91 5.63
C TRP A 234 0.20 -12.58 5.76
N ARG A 235 0.70 -11.62 4.96
CA ARG A 235 2.09 -11.11 4.98
C ARG A 235 2.47 -10.40 6.28
N ALA A 236 1.50 -9.76 6.93
CA ALA A 236 1.70 -8.98 8.14
C ALA A 236 1.51 -9.82 9.41
N CYS A 237 1.05 -11.06 9.28
CA CYS A 237 0.93 -11.99 10.40
C CYS A 237 2.32 -12.36 10.94
N VAL A 238 2.49 -12.25 12.26
CA VAL A 238 3.76 -12.52 12.95
C VAL A 238 3.91 -14.00 13.33
N SER A 239 2.85 -14.79 13.20
CA SER A 239 2.87 -16.23 13.48
C SER A 239 1.97 -17.02 12.52
N ASN A 240 2.25 -18.32 12.39
CA ASN A 240 1.39 -19.24 11.65
C ASN A 240 0.02 -19.44 12.31
N ALA A 241 -0.07 -19.23 13.64
CA ALA A 241 -1.35 -19.25 14.35
C ALA A 241 -2.28 -18.14 13.84
N GLU A 242 -1.80 -16.91 13.69
CA GLU A 242 -2.59 -15.81 13.11
C GLU A 242 -3.00 -16.08 11.65
N ARG A 243 -2.12 -16.71 10.85
CA ARG A 243 -2.40 -17.04 9.44
C ARG A 243 -3.52 -18.08 9.29
N LEU A 244 -3.70 -18.94 10.29
CA LEU A 244 -4.68 -20.02 10.30
C LEU A 244 -5.90 -19.75 11.20
N ASP A 245 -5.91 -18.65 11.95
CA ASP A 245 -6.98 -18.30 12.88
C ASP A 245 -8.27 -17.92 12.12
N GLY A 246 -9.38 -18.62 12.42
CA GLY A 246 -10.68 -18.33 11.83
C GLY A 246 -11.23 -16.95 12.18
N HIS A 247 -10.80 -16.38 13.32
CA HIS A 247 -11.13 -15.01 13.70
C HIS A 247 -10.33 -13.96 12.94
N ASN A 248 -9.23 -14.34 12.30
CA ASN A 248 -8.48 -13.47 11.40
C ASN A 248 -9.05 -13.49 9.98
N GLY A 249 -10.30 -13.89 9.79
CA GLY A 249 -10.92 -13.88 8.48
C GLY A 249 -12.39 -13.51 8.49
N LEU A 250 -12.83 -13.03 7.33
CA LEU A 250 -14.23 -12.77 7.00
C LEU A 250 -14.57 -13.52 5.70
N LEU A 251 -15.82 -14.01 5.60
CA LEU A 251 -16.35 -14.40 4.30
C LEU A 251 -16.87 -13.16 3.59
N LEU A 252 -16.40 -12.93 2.36
CA LEU A 252 -16.76 -11.76 1.56
C LEU A 252 -17.08 -12.17 0.11
N SER A 253 -18.05 -11.51 -0.52
CA SER A 253 -18.23 -11.62 -1.97
C SER A 253 -17.08 -10.90 -2.69
N PRO A 254 -16.74 -11.27 -3.95
CA PRO A 254 -15.52 -10.80 -4.62
C PRO A 254 -15.35 -9.27 -4.64
N ASN A 255 -16.42 -8.52 -4.84
CA ASN A 255 -16.37 -7.06 -4.85
C ASN A 255 -16.06 -6.51 -3.44
N ILE A 256 -16.66 -7.09 -2.41
CA ILE A 256 -16.47 -6.65 -1.01
C ILE A 256 -15.08 -7.02 -0.50
N ASP A 257 -14.61 -8.22 -0.87
CA ASP A 257 -13.25 -8.68 -0.63
C ASP A 257 -12.22 -7.69 -1.20
N HIS A 258 -12.39 -7.30 -2.47
CA HIS A 258 -11.52 -6.29 -3.09
C HIS A 258 -11.56 -4.94 -2.36
N LEU A 259 -12.75 -4.42 -2.04
CA LEU A 259 -12.89 -3.15 -1.33
C LEU A 259 -12.24 -3.19 0.07
N PHE A 260 -12.35 -4.33 0.75
CA PHE A 260 -11.80 -4.51 2.08
C PHE A 260 -10.27 -4.69 2.03
N ASP A 261 -9.76 -5.58 1.19
CA ASP A 261 -8.32 -5.85 1.02
C ASP A 261 -7.51 -4.61 0.59
N ARG A 262 -8.11 -3.75 -0.23
CA ARG A 262 -7.52 -2.47 -0.67
C ARG A 262 -7.72 -1.33 0.33
N GLY A 263 -8.46 -1.56 1.42
CA GLY A 263 -8.69 -0.57 2.48
C GLY A 263 -9.72 0.50 2.15
N TYR A 264 -10.48 0.37 1.07
CA TYR A 264 -11.58 1.27 0.72
C TYR A 264 -12.76 1.15 1.68
N ILE A 265 -12.96 -0.02 2.28
CA ILE A 265 -13.89 -0.21 3.40
C ILE A 265 -13.21 -0.86 4.59
N SER A 266 -13.77 -0.65 5.77
CA SER A 266 -13.43 -1.37 6.99
C SER A 266 -14.66 -1.45 7.89
N PHE A 267 -14.53 -2.00 9.09
CA PHE A 267 -15.63 -2.07 10.05
C PHE A 267 -15.25 -1.46 11.39
N ARG A 268 -16.19 -0.71 11.98
CA ARG A 268 -16.15 -0.29 13.38
C ARG A 268 -16.43 -1.46 14.31
N ALA A 269 -16.16 -1.25 15.60
CA ALA A 269 -16.37 -2.27 16.62
C ALA A 269 -17.83 -2.70 16.76
N ASP A 270 -18.76 -1.79 16.47
CA ASP A 270 -20.21 -1.99 16.55
C ASP A 270 -20.82 -2.60 15.28
N GLY A 271 -20.01 -2.98 14.28
CA GLY A 271 -20.50 -3.52 13.01
C GLY A 271 -20.79 -2.47 11.95
N GLN A 272 -20.64 -1.18 12.24
CA GLN A 272 -20.85 -0.14 11.23
C GLN A 272 -19.75 -0.19 10.16
N ILE A 273 -20.14 -0.18 8.88
CA ILE A 273 -19.19 -0.06 7.77
C ILE A 273 -18.57 1.34 7.77
N LEU A 274 -17.24 1.37 7.66
CA LEU A 274 -16.44 2.55 7.36
C LEU A 274 -16.15 2.57 5.88
N ILE A 275 -16.40 3.68 5.22
CA ILE A 275 -16.06 3.91 3.81
C ILE A 275 -14.94 4.94 3.79
N SER A 276 -13.89 4.63 3.03
CA SER A 276 -12.76 5.54 2.85
C SER A 276 -13.20 6.79 2.10
N PRO A 277 -12.78 7.99 2.52
CA PRO A 277 -13.03 9.22 1.76
C PRO A 277 -12.10 9.36 0.55
N GLN A 278 -11.17 8.42 0.33
CA GLN A 278 -10.23 8.41 -0.80
C GLN A 278 -10.83 7.81 -2.09
N ILE A 279 -12.11 7.42 -2.05
CA ILE A 279 -12.83 6.84 -3.18
C ILE A 279 -14.24 7.43 -3.22
N ASP A 280 -14.78 7.60 -4.43
CA ASP A 280 -16.15 8.07 -4.61
C ASP A 280 -17.14 7.06 -4.01
N ALA A 281 -17.92 7.52 -3.04
CA ALA A 281 -18.95 6.73 -2.37
C ALA A 281 -20.00 6.17 -3.36
N GLN A 282 -20.23 6.84 -4.49
CA GLN A 282 -21.15 6.32 -5.51
C GLN A 282 -20.61 5.09 -6.23
N GLU A 283 -19.29 4.98 -6.44
CA GLU A 283 -18.68 3.76 -6.99
C GLU A 283 -18.75 2.61 -5.98
N ILE A 284 -18.56 2.92 -4.70
CA ILE A 284 -18.75 1.95 -3.59
C ILE A 284 -20.20 1.43 -3.55
N ALA A 285 -21.18 2.32 -3.75
CA ALA A 285 -22.59 1.95 -3.85
C ALA A 285 -22.86 0.99 -5.01
N ARG A 286 -22.31 1.27 -6.20
CA ARG A 286 -22.43 0.40 -7.39
C ARG A 286 -21.80 -0.97 -7.20
N LEU A 287 -20.79 -1.08 -6.34
CA LEU A 287 -20.14 -2.35 -5.98
C LEU A 287 -20.88 -3.14 -4.89
N GLY A 288 -22.02 -2.64 -4.41
CA GLY A 288 -22.92 -3.37 -3.50
C GLY A 288 -22.80 -2.99 -2.03
N VAL A 289 -22.19 -1.84 -1.71
CA VAL A 289 -22.13 -1.30 -0.35
C VAL A 289 -23.00 -0.05 -0.27
N ALA A 290 -24.19 -0.13 0.33
CA ALA A 290 -25.01 1.06 0.53
C ALA A 290 -24.23 2.11 1.36
N VAL A 291 -24.38 3.39 1.00
CA VAL A 291 -23.56 4.48 1.57
C VAL A 291 -24.35 5.45 2.45
N GLU A 292 -25.68 5.47 2.36
CA GLU A 292 -26.54 6.38 3.12
C GLU A 292 -27.85 5.72 3.61
N PRO A 293 -27.90 5.25 4.87
CA PRO A 293 -26.76 4.96 5.74
C PRO A 293 -26.08 3.64 5.32
N PRO A 294 -24.77 3.47 5.58
CA PRO A 294 -24.13 2.19 5.38
C PRO A 294 -24.72 1.14 6.33
N PRO A 295 -24.91 -0.11 5.86
CA PRO A 295 -25.54 -1.14 6.67
C PRO A 295 -24.65 -1.51 7.86
N ASN A 296 -25.28 -1.82 9.00
CA ASN A 296 -24.59 -2.44 10.11
C ASN A 296 -24.50 -3.97 9.86
N VAL A 297 -23.29 -4.52 9.93
CA VAL A 297 -23.04 -5.94 9.62
C VAL A 297 -23.15 -6.88 10.83
N GLY A 298 -23.57 -6.34 11.98
CA GLY A 298 -23.63 -7.03 13.26
C GLY A 298 -22.29 -7.01 14.01
N ALA A 299 -22.31 -7.53 15.24
CA ALA A 299 -21.14 -7.55 16.10
C ALA A 299 -20.04 -8.50 15.57
N PHE A 300 -18.81 -8.20 15.98
CA PHE A 300 -17.63 -9.05 15.78
C PHE A 300 -17.23 -9.69 17.11
N SER A 301 -16.63 -10.88 17.04
CA SER A 301 -16.09 -11.50 18.24
C SER A 301 -14.89 -10.72 18.79
N PRO A 302 -14.50 -10.90 20.06
CA PRO A 302 -13.29 -10.29 20.61
C PRO A 302 -12.03 -10.62 19.79
N GLY A 303 -11.91 -11.85 19.26
CA GLY A 303 -10.80 -12.25 18.40
C GLY A 303 -10.76 -11.46 17.09
N GLN A 304 -11.91 -11.32 16.42
CA GLN A 304 -12.03 -10.51 15.20
C GLN A 304 -11.73 -9.04 15.47
N MET A 305 -12.09 -8.52 16.65
CA MET A 305 -11.86 -7.12 17.00
C MET A 305 -10.38 -6.75 17.05
N THR A 306 -9.53 -7.68 17.52
CA THR A 306 -8.07 -7.50 17.53
C THR A 306 -7.54 -7.27 16.12
N TYR A 307 -7.93 -8.13 15.18
CA TYR A 307 -7.50 -8.00 13.78
C TYR A 307 -8.14 -6.80 13.09
N LEU A 308 -9.40 -6.48 13.36
CA LEU A 308 -10.07 -5.31 12.78
C LEU A 308 -9.44 -4.00 13.25
N THR A 309 -8.89 -3.97 14.47
CA THR A 309 -8.10 -2.84 14.95
C THR A 309 -6.84 -2.69 14.12
N PHE A 310 -6.12 -3.79 13.85
CA PHE A 310 -5.00 -3.77 12.91
C PHE A 310 -5.43 -3.26 11.53
N HIS A 311 -6.53 -3.78 10.97
CA HIS A 311 -7.04 -3.40 9.66
C HIS A 311 -7.36 -1.90 9.58
N ARG A 312 -8.11 -1.35 10.55
CA ARG A 312 -8.42 0.08 10.61
C ARG A 312 -7.16 0.94 10.70
N THR A 313 -6.14 0.49 11.43
CA THR A 313 -4.91 1.25 11.60
C THR A 313 -3.99 1.14 10.40
N ASN A 314 -3.93 -0.02 9.72
CA ASN A 314 -2.85 -0.32 8.78
C ASN A 314 -3.27 -0.64 7.34
N VAL A 315 -4.54 -0.89 7.08
CA VAL A 315 -5.04 -1.23 5.75
C VAL A 315 -6.05 -0.18 5.29
N PHE A 316 -6.98 0.18 6.17
CA PHE A 316 -7.99 1.18 5.85
C PHE A 316 -7.35 2.53 5.44
N LEU A 317 -7.84 3.07 4.33
CA LEU A 317 -7.40 4.33 3.76
C LEU A 317 -8.16 5.47 4.43
N HIS A 318 -7.47 6.21 5.30
CA HIS A 318 -8.06 7.38 5.97
C HIS A 318 -8.06 8.60 5.04
N GLY A 319 -8.94 9.56 5.34
CA GLY A 319 -8.89 10.88 4.73
C GLY A 319 -7.64 11.65 5.14
N ASN A 320 -7.28 12.62 4.30
CA ASN A 320 -6.23 13.60 4.59
C ASN A 320 -6.69 14.60 5.65
#